data_AF-A0A0U5JQX4-F1
#
_entry.id   AF-A0A0U5JQX4-F1
#
_cell.length_a   1.000
_cell.length_b   1.000
_cell.length_c   1.000
_cell.angle_alpha   90.00
_cell.angle_beta   90.00
_cell.angle_gamma   90.00
#
_symmetry.space_group_name_H-M   'P 1'
#
loop_
_entity.id
_entity.type
_entity.pdbx_description
1 polymer ?
#
loop_
_entity_poly.entity_id
_entity_poly.type
_entity_poly.pdbx_seq_one_letter_code
_entity_poly.pdbx_strand_id
1 'polypeptide(L)'
;MNYLEVKRLLDYYENLTPVEREKYLKEQRDKTGIAIEDLARAWQTSKGKIQELSSHQGYVQIDEVSSVRCEILGLDYKKTMPGFTFEECSRLYCVPVEKVYEIFMGITLWIDKAGNKIIPVSDVLRGYSYFYPRTIKKQR
;
A
#
# COMPACT_ATOMS: atom_id res chain seq x y z
N MET A 1 8.57 2.87 14.66
CA MET A 1 8.13 1.82 15.59
C MET A 1 9.32 1.42 16.43
N ASN A 2 9.20 1.49 17.76
CA ASN A 2 10.29 1.16 18.70
C ASN A 2 10.28 -0.37 18.96
N TYR A 3 11.44 -0.98 19.22
CA TYR A 3 11.61 -2.38 19.64
C TYR A 3 10.62 -2.83 20.72
N LEU A 4 10.29 -1.94 21.67
CA LEU A 4 9.32 -2.23 22.74
C LEU A 4 7.90 -2.46 22.21
N GLU A 5 7.51 -1.76 21.14
CA GLU A 5 6.19 -1.91 20.51
C GLU A 5 6.13 -3.21 19.71
N VAL A 6 7.20 -3.53 18.97
CA VAL A 6 7.32 -4.78 18.22
C VAL A 6 7.23 -5.99 19.15
N LYS A 7 7.95 -5.95 20.28
CA LYS A 7 7.94 -7.04 21.27
C LYS A 7 6.55 -7.24 21.86
N ARG A 8 5.85 -6.16 22.23
CA ARG A 8 4.47 -6.25 22.75
C ARG A 8 3.49 -6.84 21.75
N LEU A 9 3.65 -6.52 20.46
CA LEU A 9 2.81 -7.07 19.40
C LEU A 9 3.05 -8.57 19.18
N LEU A 10 4.31 -9.00 19.25
CA LEU A 10 4.68 -10.42 19.17
C LEU A 10 4.15 -11.19 20.37
N ASP A 11 4.37 -10.69 21.59
CA ASP A 11 3.85 -11.30 22.82
C ASP A 11 2.31 -11.38 22.78
N TYR A 12 1.63 -10.35 22.28
CA TYR A 12 0.17 -10.38 22.09
C TYR A 12 -0.25 -11.48 21.10
N TYR A 13 0.40 -11.55 19.94
CA TYR A 13 0.07 -12.51 18.87
C TYR A 13 0.30 -13.97 19.29
N GLU A 14 1.40 -14.25 20.01
CA GLU A 14 1.74 -15.60 20.48
C GLU A 14 0.72 -16.14 21.50
N ASN A 15 0.08 -15.24 22.24
CA ASN A 15 -0.95 -15.55 23.24
C ASN A 15 -2.37 -15.72 22.68
N LEU A 16 -2.60 -15.43 21.38
CA LEU A 16 -3.90 -15.62 20.75
C LEU A 16 -4.17 -17.12 20.47
N THR A 17 -5.43 -17.54 20.64
CA THR A 17 -5.89 -18.87 20.17
C THR A 17 -5.85 -18.94 18.63
N PRO A 18 -5.85 -20.13 18.01
CA PRO A 18 -5.84 -20.26 16.56
C PRO A 18 -6.96 -19.48 15.85
N VAL A 19 -8.17 -19.49 16.42
CA VAL A 19 -9.34 -18.75 15.88
C VAL A 19 -9.16 -17.23 16.04
N GLU A 20 -8.62 -16.77 17.17
CA GLU A 20 -8.34 -15.35 17.37
C GLU A 20 -7.15 -14.87 16.55
N ARG A 21 -6.15 -15.71 16.27
CA ARG A 21 -5.08 -15.40 15.32
C ARG A 21 -5.64 -15.28 13.92
N GLU A 22 -6.53 -16.18 13.50
CA GLU A 22 -7.15 -16.09 12.20
C GLU A 22 -8.00 -14.82 12.08
N LYS A 23 -8.77 -14.47 13.12
CA LYS A 23 -9.50 -13.20 13.20
C LYS A 23 -8.58 -11.99 13.22
N TYR A 24 -7.50 -12.01 14.00
CA TYR A 24 -6.50 -10.93 14.06
C TYR A 24 -5.79 -10.77 12.71
N LEU A 25 -5.35 -11.86 12.07
CA LEU A 25 -4.75 -11.85 10.75
C LEU A 25 -5.74 -11.37 9.69
N LYS A 26 -7.02 -11.75 9.79
CA LYS A 26 -8.08 -11.23 8.93
C LYS A 26 -8.31 -9.73 9.16
N GLU A 27 -8.39 -9.28 10.41
CA GLU A 27 -8.47 -7.86 10.75
C GLU A 27 -7.21 -7.08 10.35
N GLN A 28 -6.03 -7.68 10.41
CA GLN A 28 -4.79 -7.07 9.93
C GLN A 28 -4.77 -7.04 8.40
N ARG A 29 -5.23 -8.09 7.72
CA ARG A 29 -5.44 -8.11 6.26
C ARG A 29 -6.44 -7.04 5.83
N ASP A 30 -7.54 -6.91 6.56
CA ASP A 30 -8.56 -5.87 6.39
C ASP A 30 -8.02 -4.47 6.75
N LYS A 31 -7.00 -4.37 7.62
CA LYS A 31 -6.31 -3.11 7.96
C LYS A 31 -5.12 -2.80 7.06
N THR A 32 -4.66 -3.74 6.22
CA THR A 32 -3.57 -3.53 5.29
C THR A 32 -4.14 -3.16 3.92
N GLY A 33 -4.39 -1.87 3.77
CA GLY A 33 -4.80 -1.25 2.52
C GLY A 33 -4.21 0.14 2.40
N ILE A 34 -4.26 0.70 1.20
CA ILE A 34 -3.81 2.08 0.96
C ILE A 34 -5.07 2.95 0.96
N ALA A 35 -5.03 4.09 1.66
CA ALA A 35 -6.18 4.97 1.72
C ALA A 35 -6.52 5.48 0.31
N ILE A 36 -7.82 5.58 0.01
CA ILE A 36 -8.31 6.02 -1.30
C ILE A 36 -7.80 7.43 -1.63
N GLU A 37 -7.64 8.28 -0.62
CA GLU A 37 -7.08 9.62 -0.76
C GLU A 37 -5.65 9.62 -1.31
N ASP A 38 -4.81 8.74 -0.79
CA ASP A 38 -3.41 8.64 -1.19
C ASP A 38 -3.29 8.00 -2.57
N LEU A 39 -4.15 7.02 -2.89
CA LEU A 39 -4.23 6.42 -4.22
C LEU A 39 -4.78 7.40 -5.27
N ALA A 40 -5.78 8.21 -4.92
CA ALA A 40 -6.33 9.26 -5.78
C ALA A 40 -5.23 10.26 -6.18
N ARG A 41 -4.37 10.63 -5.22
CA ARG A 41 -3.19 11.46 -5.47
C ARG A 41 -2.16 10.72 -6.33
N ALA A 42 -1.83 9.47 -6.02
CA ALA A 42 -0.85 8.67 -6.76
C ALA A 42 -1.21 8.51 -8.24
N TRP A 43 -2.48 8.24 -8.53
CA TRP A 43 -3.01 7.97 -9.88
C TRP A 43 -3.69 9.16 -10.53
N GLN A 44 -3.67 10.33 -9.90
CA GLN A 44 -4.23 11.58 -10.42
C GLN A 44 -5.69 11.43 -10.86
N THR A 45 -6.50 10.82 -9.99
CA THR A 45 -7.91 10.52 -10.24
C THR A 45 -8.79 10.97 -9.07
N SER A 46 -10.11 10.85 -9.20
CA SER A 46 -11.05 11.16 -8.12
C SER A 46 -11.18 10.00 -7.13
N LYS A 47 -11.46 10.34 -5.87
CA LYS A 47 -11.77 9.36 -4.80
C LYS A 47 -13.00 8.52 -5.14
N GLY A 48 -14.01 9.14 -5.77
CA GLY A 48 -15.23 8.46 -6.19
C GLY A 48 -14.95 7.32 -7.17
N LYS A 49 -14.12 7.57 -8.20
CA LYS A 49 -13.77 6.56 -9.20
C LYS A 49 -13.04 5.36 -8.59
N ILE A 50 -12.17 5.60 -7.60
CA ILE A 50 -11.50 4.51 -6.88
C ILE A 50 -12.48 3.78 -5.95
N GLN A 51 -13.37 4.52 -5.26
CA GLN A 51 -14.34 3.94 -4.34
C GLN A 51 -15.34 3.01 -5.04
N GLU A 52 -15.75 3.34 -6.28
CA GLU A 52 -16.59 2.49 -7.12
C GLU A 52 -15.96 1.15 -7.47
N LEU A 53 -14.62 1.08 -7.47
CA LEU A 53 -13.84 -0.11 -7.78
C LEU A 53 -13.32 -0.85 -6.55
N SER A 54 -13.42 -0.24 -5.36
CA SER A 54 -12.99 -0.83 -4.10
C SER A 54 -14.13 -1.58 -3.44
N SER A 55 -13.84 -2.77 -2.88
CA SER A 55 -14.80 -3.49 -2.05
C SER A 55 -14.99 -2.86 -0.67
N HIS A 56 -14.09 -1.95 -0.27
CA HIS A 56 -14.08 -1.34 1.07
C HIS A 56 -14.19 0.19 1.02
N GLN A 57 -14.88 0.75 2.02
CA GLN A 57 -15.02 2.18 2.13
C GLN A 57 -13.74 2.84 2.66
N GLY A 58 -13.23 3.84 1.93
CA GLY A 58 -12.12 4.70 2.36
C GLY A 58 -10.70 4.15 2.11
N TYR A 59 -10.53 2.88 1.78
CA TYR A 59 -9.24 2.28 1.41
C TYR A 59 -9.41 1.21 0.33
N VAL A 60 -8.31 0.83 -0.30
CA VAL A 60 -8.23 -0.31 -1.23
C VAL A 60 -7.35 -1.38 -0.60
N GLN A 61 -7.83 -2.63 -0.56
CA GLN A 61 -7.03 -3.74 -0.04
C GLN A 61 -5.83 -4.03 -0.95
N ILE A 62 -4.73 -4.50 -0.38
CA ILE A 62 -3.46 -4.69 -1.13
C ILE A 62 -3.60 -5.57 -2.36
N ASP A 63 -4.37 -6.65 -2.26
CA ASP A 63 -4.65 -7.59 -3.34
C ASP A 63 -5.53 -6.98 -4.44
N GLU A 64 -6.31 -5.95 -4.13
CA GLU A 64 -7.11 -5.18 -5.08
C GLU A 64 -6.35 -4.00 -5.71
N VAL A 65 -5.26 -3.53 -5.10
CA VAL A 65 -4.51 -2.34 -5.59
C VAL A 65 -4.12 -2.49 -7.06
N SER A 66 -3.68 -3.68 -7.49
CA SER A 66 -3.24 -3.90 -8.87
C SER A 66 -4.39 -3.84 -9.88
N SER A 67 -5.54 -4.45 -9.58
CA SER A 67 -6.70 -4.44 -10.47
C SER A 67 -7.28 -3.03 -10.55
N VAL A 68 -7.46 -2.36 -9.41
CA VAL A 68 -7.95 -0.97 -9.35
C VAL A 68 -7.02 -0.04 -10.11
N ARG A 69 -5.69 -0.16 -9.93
CA ARG A 69 -4.71 0.63 -10.70
C ARG A 69 -4.87 0.46 -12.21
N CYS A 70 -5.04 -0.79 -12.67
CA CYS A 70 -5.20 -1.08 -14.10
C CYS A 70 -6.47 -0.43 -14.67
N GLU A 71 -7.60 -0.54 -13.98
CA GLU A 71 -8.85 0.09 -14.40
C GLU A 71 -8.78 1.63 -14.37
N ILE A 72 -8.15 2.22 -13.36
CA ILE A 72 -8.00 3.68 -13.24
C ILE A 72 -7.14 4.25 -14.36
N LEU A 73 -6.03 3.58 -14.68
CA LEU A 73 -5.01 4.04 -15.64
C LEU A 73 -5.17 3.47 -17.05
N GLY A 74 -6.17 2.61 -17.29
CA GLY A 74 -6.38 1.96 -18.59
C GLY A 74 -5.27 1.00 -18.99
N LEU A 75 -4.67 0.29 -18.02
CA LEU A 75 -3.57 -0.65 -18.24
C LEU A 75 -4.07 -2.07 -18.43
N ASP A 76 -3.34 -2.86 -19.22
CA ASP A 76 -3.62 -4.29 -19.39
C ASP A 76 -3.10 -5.06 -18.17
N TYR A 77 -4.02 -5.61 -17.37
CA TYR A 77 -3.72 -6.40 -16.17
C TYR A 77 -2.82 -7.62 -16.46
N LYS A 78 -2.85 -8.18 -17.68
CA LYS A 78 -1.99 -9.33 -18.07
C LYS A 78 -0.55 -8.92 -18.42
N LYS A 79 -0.32 -7.63 -18.62
CA LYS A 79 0.97 -7.04 -18.99
C LYS A 79 1.60 -6.23 -17.87
N THR A 80 0.77 -5.77 -16.94
CA THR A 80 1.15 -4.89 -15.84
C THR A 80 1.43 -5.71 -14.59
N MET A 81 2.60 -5.50 -13.99
CA MET A 81 2.90 -6.12 -12.70
C MET A 81 2.22 -5.36 -11.55
N PRO A 82 1.83 -6.06 -10.47
CA PRO A 82 1.38 -5.39 -9.25
C PRO A 82 2.46 -4.48 -8.68
N GLY A 83 2.19 -3.18 -8.66
CA GLY A 83 3.11 -2.20 -8.10
C GLY A 83 2.82 -0.79 -8.56
N PHE A 84 3.79 0.09 -8.30
CA PHE A 84 3.72 1.50 -8.63
C PHE A 84 4.98 1.94 -9.38
N THR A 85 4.84 2.94 -10.24
CA THR A 85 6.00 3.64 -10.81
C THR A 85 6.63 4.57 -9.77
N PHE A 86 7.87 5.02 -10.02
CA PHE A 86 8.52 6.03 -9.18
C PHE A 86 7.70 7.32 -9.04
N GLU A 87 7.10 7.76 -10.14
CA GLU A 87 6.21 8.93 -10.19
C GLU A 87 4.96 8.73 -9.33
N GLU A 88 4.35 7.56 -9.41
CA GLU A 88 3.20 7.24 -8.56
C GLU A 88 3.60 7.16 -7.09
N CYS A 89 4.77 6.60 -6.75
CA CYS A 89 5.31 6.59 -5.38
C CYS A 89 5.63 7.99 -4.86
N SER A 90 6.18 8.87 -5.70
CA SER A 90 6.47 10.27 -5.34
C SER A 90 5.20 10.99 -4.92
N ARG A 91 4.14 10.84 -5.73
CA ARG A 91 2.80 11.36 -5.38
C ARG A 91 2.21 10.65 -4.18
N LEU A 92 2.34 9.33 -4.08
CA LEU A 92 1.81 8.55 -2.95
C LEU A 92 2.40 9.02 -1.62
N TYR A 93 3.71 9.30 -1.56
CA TYR A 93 4.40 9.69 -0.34
C TYR A 93 4.51 11.19 -0.12
N CYS A 94 4.11 12.01 -1.09
CA CYS A 94 4.33 13.47 -1.08
C CYS A 94 5.81 13.85 -0.92
N VAL A 95 6.70 13.14 -1.61
CA VAL A 95 8.14 13.43 -1.61
C VAL A 95 8.64 13.54 -3.05
N PRO A 96 9.70 14.33 -3.33
CA PRO A 96 10.28 14.39 -4.66
C PRO A 96 10.82 13.02 -5.11
N VAL A 97 10.88 12.79 -6.42
CA VAL A 97 11.24 11.48 -6.98
C VAL A 97 12.65 11.03 -6.56
N GLU A 98 13.58 11.97 -6.37
CA GLU A 98 14.92 11.73 -5.82
C GLU A 98 14.86 11.07 -4.45
N LYS A 99 13.92 11.51 -3.61
CA LYS A 99 13.72 10.91 -2.29
C LYS A 99 13.16 9.50 -2.40
N VAL A 100 12.29 9.24 -3.38
CA VAL A 100 11.81 7.89 -3.71
C VAL A 100 12.97 6.98 -4.08
N TYR A 101 13.92 7.45 -4.90
CA TYR A 101 15.12 6.68 -5.22
C TYR A 101 15.96 6.34 -3.98
N GLU A 102 16.16 7.29 -3.06
CA GLU A 102 16.86 7.02 -1.80
C GLU A 102 16.15 5.97 -0.95
N ILE A 103 14.81 6.04 -0.86
CA ILE A 103 13.99 5.10 -0.09
C ILE A 103 14.11 3.67 -0.62
N PHE A 104 14.13 3.53 -1.95
CA PHE A 104 14.19 2.24 -2.63
C PHE A 104 15.60 1.86 -3.11
N MET A 105 16.62 2.54 -2.60
CA MET A 105 18.01 2.27 -2.97
C MET A 105 18.37 0.83 -2.56
N GLY A 106 18.78 0.02 -3.55
CA GLY A 106 19.12 -1.38 -3.35
C GLY A 106 17.95 -2.36 -3.45
N ILE A 107 16.74 -1.92 -3.81
CA ILE A 107 15.59 -2.79 -4.10
C ILE A 107 15.58 -3.17 -5.59
N THR A 108 15.25 -4.43 -5.87
CA THR A 108 15.08 -4.94 -7.25
C THR A 108 13.87 -4.28 -7.90
N LEU A 109 14.11 -3.54 -8.98
CA LEU A 109 13.06 -3.00 -9.85
C LEU A 109 12.64 -4.04 -10.88
N TRP A 110 11.33 -4.11 -11.13
CA TRP A 110 10.80 -4.96 -12.17
C TRP A 110 10.45 -4.14 -13.40
N ILE A 111 10.64 -4.71 -14.58
CA ILE A 111 10.19 -4.10 -15.83
C ILE A 111 8.98 -4.90 -16.29
N ASP A 112 7.82 -4.24 -16.37
CA ASP A 112 6.60 -4.88 -16.86
C ASP A 112 6.66 -5.09 -18.39
N LYS A 113 5.66 -5.78 -18.96
CA LYS A 113 5.64 -6.06 -20.41
C LYS A 113 5.43 -4.79 -21.26
N ALA A 114 5.06 -3.67 -20.66
CA ALA A 114 4.93 -2.37 -21.31
C ALA A 114 6.22 -1.52 -21.19
N GLY A 115 7.26 -2.02 -20.50
CA GLY A 115 8.54 -1.33 -20.33
C GLY A 115 8.60 -0.40 -19.11
N ASN A 116 7.58 -0.39 -18.26
CA ASN A 116 7.57 0.46 -17.07
C ASN A 116 8.42 -0.13 -15.96
N LYS A 117 9.19 0.73 -15.27
CA LYS A 117 9.89 0.36 -14.03
C LYS A 117 8.90 0.39 -12.87
N ILE A 118 8.59 -0.77 -12.33
CA ILE A 118 7.60 -0.98 -11.28
C ILE A 118 8.31 -1.37 -9.98
N ILE A 119 7.92 -0.68 -8.91
CA ILE A 119 8.22 -1.01 -7.53
C ILE A 119 7.09 -1.93 -7.04
N PRO A 120 7.40 -3.16 -6.58
CA PRO A 120 6.38 -4.10 -6.12
C PRO A 120 5.51 -3.51 -5.00
N VAL A 121 4.21 -3.85 -4.98
CA VAL A 121 3.28 -3.35 -3.95
C VAL A 121 3.81 -3.60 -2.54
N SER A 122 4.43 -4.76 -2.29
CA SER A 122 5.05 -5.10 -0.99
C SER A 122 6.10 -4.08 -0.54
N ASP A 123 6.97 -3.65 -1.45
CA ASP A 123 8.00 -2.65 -1.16
C ASP A 123 7.37 -1.26 -1.01
N VAL A 124 6.38 -0.94 -1.84
CA VAL A 124 5.61 0.30 -1.73
C VAL A 124 4.95 0.41 -0.36
N LEU A 125 4.38 -0.66 0.17
CA LEU A 125 3.75 -0.66 1.50
C LEU A 125 4.77 -0.44 2.61
N ARG A 126 5.98 -0.99 2.47
CA ARG A 126 7.06 -0.78 3.43
C ARG A 126 7.47 0.69 3.46
N GLY A 127 7.67 1.32 2.29
CA GLY A 127 7.90 2.76 2.18
C GLY A 127 6.73 3.58 2.72
N TYR A 128 5.51 3.22 2.34
CA TYR A 128 4.27 3.87 2.77
C TYR A 128 4.15 3.88 4.29
N SER A 129 4.44 2.78 4.97
CA SER A 129 4.40 2.69 6.43
C SER A 129 5.42 3.58 7.14
N TYR A 130 6.51 3.95 6.46
CA TYR A 130 7.57 4.81 6.98
C TYR A 130 7.22 6.30 6.88
N PHE A 131 6.63 6.72 5.74
CA PHE A 131 6.22 8.12 5.50
C PHE A 131 4.80 8.44 5.96
N TYR A 132 3.98 7.40 6.11
CA TYR A 132 2.63 7.48 6.67
C TYR A 132 2.60 6.77 8.02
N PRO A 133 3.29 7.28 9.06
CA PRO A 133 2.91 6.90 10.41
C PRO A 133 1.48 7.42 10.57
N ARG A 134 0.48 6.54 10.54
CA ARG A 134 -0.84 6.93 11.03
C ARG A 134 -0.61 7.54 12.41
N THR A 135 -0.72 8.85 12.53
CA THR A 135 -1.99 9.53 12.88
C THR A 135 -3.15 8.60 13.27
N ILE A 136 -2.89 7.56 14.08
CA ILE A 136 -3.83 7.08 15.10
C ILE A 136 -3.62 7.98 16.32
N LYS A 137 -3.80 9.29 16.14
CA LYS A 137 -4.04 10.19 17.26
C LYS A 137 -5.32 10.96 16.96
N LYS A 138 -6.35 10.51 17.69
CA LYS A 138 -7.59 11.19 18.03
C LYS A 138 -8.63 11.26 16.91
N GLN A 139 -9.39 10.17 16.75
CA GLN A 139 -10.84 10.38 16.89
C GLN A 139 -11.05 10.90 18.32
N ARG A 140 -11.44 12.17 18.40
CA ARG A 140 -11.85 12.85 19.62
C ARG A 140 -13.36 13.01 19.54
#